data_AF-A0A258DW58-F1
#
_entry.id   AF-A0A258DW58-F1
#
_cell.length_a   1.000
_cell.length_b   1.000
_cell.length_c   1.000
_cell.angle_alpha   90.00
_cell.angle_beta   90.00
_cell.angle_gamma   90.00
#
_symmetry.space_group_name_H-M   'P 1'
#
loop_
_entity.id
_entity.type
_entity.pdbx_description
1 polymer ?
#
loop_
_entity_poly.entity_id
_entity_poly.type
_entity_poly.pdbx_seq_one_letter_code
_entity_poly.pdbx_strand_id
1 'polypeptide(L)'
;IAYFYWCQEKGYARYTGTNDGSQDWKYRAQGWISVMKLDAIVAMIIYTLVTSVFYLLGASILFGKESLPEGTDLILALASIYTSSLGEGAKVVYLIGGFFALYSSVFATLAYWTRLFPDIFLSLKAIEVTEVNTVVRILAFLFPLAWIVMYWTVQLPGVLVLIGGLIGSILLLVTLYIGIQFRQKNLKLGFGYSIISRLFFWISVGSILGVSIYGIIQVWN
;
A
#
# COMPACT_ATOMS: atom_id res chain seq x y z
N ILE A 1 2.90 2.23 4.44
CA ILE A 1 3.53 3.52 4.80
C ILE A 1 2.48 4.62 4.97
N ALA A 2 1.56 4.81 4.02
CA ALA A 2 0.48 5.80 4.10
C ALA A 2 -0.40 5.73 5.36
N TYR A 3 -0.63 4.53 5.91
CA TYR A 3 -1.47 4.33 7.11
C TYR A 3 -1.05 5.18 8.31
N PHE A 4 0.26 5.39 8.51
CA PHE A 4 0.76 6.20 9.64
C PHE A 4 0.26 7.65 9.57
N TYR A 5 0.32 8.28 8.40
CA TYR A 5 -0.19 9.64 8.20
C TYR A 5 -1.69 9.72 8.47
N TRP A 6 -2.44 8.73 8.00
CA TRP A 6 -3.88 8.70 8.22
C TRP A 6 -4.23 8.58 9.71
N CYS A 7 -3.55 7.69 10.43
CA CYS A 7 -3.70 7.59 11.88
C CYS A 7 -3.39 8.92 12.56
N GLN A 8 -2.29 9.58 12.20
CA GLN A 8 -1.89 10.85 12.80
C GLN A 8 -2.92 11.97 12.53
N GLU A 9 -3.37 12.13 11.29
CA GLU A 9 -4.34 13.16 10.88
C GLU A 9 -5.71 12.95 11.50
N LYS A 10 -6.17 11.69 11.58
CA LYS A 10 -7.44 11.34 12.24
C LYS A 10 -7.35 11.38 13.76
N GLY A 11 -6.19 11.71 14.32
CA GLY A 11 -5.99 11.81 15.76
C GLY A 11 -6.01 10.46 16.47
N TYR A 12 -5.67 9.38 15.77
CA TYR A 12 -5.45 8.09 16.43
C TYR A 12 -4.37 8.26 17.48
N ALA A 13 -4.59 7.67 18.66
CA ALA A 13 -3.73 7.82 19.82
C ALA A 13 -3.56 9.26 20.36
N ARG A 14 -4.33 10.26 19.91
CA ARG A 14 -4.25 11.64 20.47
C ARG A 14 -4.48 11.67 21.98
N TYR A 15 -5.35 10.80 22.49
CA TYR A 15 -5.67 10.68 23.92
C TYR A 15 -4.64 9.89 24.73
N THR A 16 -3.56 9.38 24.13
CA THR A 16 -2.46 8.75 24.89
C THR A 16 -1.67 9.78 25.70
N GLY A 17 -1.54 11.00 25.17
CA GLY A 17 -0.73 12.06 25.75
C GLY A 17 0.78 11.85 25.51
N THR A 18 1.57 12.86 25.87
CA THR A 18 3.04 12.77 25.82
C THR A 18 3.52 11.63 26.71
N ASN A 19 4.56 10.91 26.26
CA ASN A 19 5.17 9.85 27.07
C ASN A 19 5.85 10.47 28.30
N ASP A 20 5.16 10.42 29.43
CA ASP A 20 5.61 10.87 30.75
C ASP A 20 6.26 9.73 31.56
N GLY A 21 6.40 8.53 30.96
CA GLY A 21 6.92 7.34 31.64
C GLY A 21 5.99 6.74 32.68
N SER A 22 4.82 7.34 32.92
CA SER A 22 3.85 6.87 33.91
C SER A 22 3.23 5.53 33.51
N GLN A 23 2.76 4.80 34.51
CA GLN A 23 2.02 3.56 34.26
C GLN A 23 0.69 3.85 33.55
N ASP A 24 0.05 4.98 33.83
CA ASP A 24 -1.20 5.40 33.18
C ASP A 24 -1.01 5.67 31.69
N TRP A 25 0.11 6.30 31.31
CA TRP A 25 0.46 6.46 29.90
C TRP A 25 0.63 5.10 29.21
N LYS A 26 1.32 4.16 29.86
CA LYS A 26 1.50 2.80 29.30
C LYS A 26 0.15 2.11 29.08
N TYR A 27 -0.79 2.21 30.01
CA TYR A 27 -2.14 1.65 29.84
C TYR A 27 -2.88 2.28 28.66
N ARG A 28 -2.88 3.61 28.54
CA ARG A 28 -3.51 4.31 27.41
C ARG A 28 -2.86 3.92 26.08
N ALA A 29 -1.52 3.87 26.03
CA ALA A 29 -0.76 3.47 24.85
C ALA A 29 -1.06 2.02 24.45
N GLN A 30 -1.15 1.09 25.40
CA GLN A 30 -1.51 -0.31 25.13
C GLN A 30 -2.91 -0.46 24.55
N GLY A 31 -3.87 0.30 25.07
CA GLY A 31 -5.24 0.32 24.54
C GLY A 31 -5.24 0.70 23.06
N TRP A 32 -4.59 1.81 22.70
CA TRP A 32 -4.49 2.26 21.32
C TRP A 32 -3.73 1.29 20.41
N ILE A 33 -2.61 0.73 20.87
CA ILE A 33 -1.87 -0.31 20.12
C ILE A 33 -2.76 -1.52 19.85
N SER A 34 -3.63 -1.89 20.79
CA SER A 34 -4.55 -3.03 20.62
C SER A 34 -5.62 -2.75 19.57
N VAL A 35 -6.18 -1.55 19.55
CA VAL A 35 -7.13 -1.11 18.50
C VAL A 35 -6.46 -1.11 17.12
N MET A 36 -5.23 -0.58 17.01
CA MET A 36 -4.49 -0.59 15.76
C MET A 36 -4.16 -2.01 15.28
N LYS A 37 -3.83 -2.93 16.20
CA LYS A 37 -3.62 -4.34 15.86
C LYS A 37 -4.88 -5.00 15.35
N LEU A 38 -6.03 -4.74 15.98
CA LEU A 38 -7.31 -5.28 15.55
C LEU A 38 -7.64 -4.80 14.13
N ASP A 39 -7.54 -3.49 13.89
CA ASP A 39 -7.77 -2.89 12.57
C ASP A 39 -6.87 -3.54 11.50
N ALA A 40 -5.56 -3.65 11.78
CA ALA A 40 -4.61 -4.27 10.87
C ALA A 40 -4.88 -5.77 10.60
N ILE A 41 -5.29 -6.53 11.63
CA ILE A 41 -5.61 -7.96 11.48
C ILE A 41 -6.88 -8.14 10.64
N VAL A 42 -7.93 -7.37 10.94
CA VAL A 42 -9.19 -7.42 10.17
C VAL A 42 -8.94 -7.04 8.72
N ALA A 43 -8.19 -5.96 8.47
CA ALA A 43 -7.79 -5.56 7.12
C ALA A 43 -6.99 -6.64 6.39
N MET A 44 -6.03 -7.28 7.09
CA MET A 44 -5.24 -8.38 6.53
C MET A 44 -6.10 -9.57 6.13
N ILE A 45 -7.07 -9.97 6.97
CA ILE A 45 -7.98 -11.08 6.68
C ILE A 45 -8.83 -10.75 5.45
N ILE A 46 -9.48 -9.58 5.42
CA ILE A 46 -10.32 -9.16 4.29
C ILE A 46 -9.50 -9.11 3.01
N TYR A 47 -8.33 -8.46 3.05
CA TYR A 47 -7.46 -8.35 1.87
C TYR A 47 -7.01 -9.72 1.36
N THR A 48 -6.64 -10.64 2.25
CA THR A 48 -6.21 -12.00 1.88
C THR A 48 -7.35 -12.79 1.25
N LEU A 49 -8.56 -12.71 1.82
CA LEU A 49 -9.74 -13.39 1.29
C LEU A 49 -10.12 -12.86 -0.09
N VAL A 50 -10.20 -11.54 -0.23
CA VAL A 50 -10.53 -10.89 -1.51
C VAL A 50 -9.47 -11.24 -2.57
N THR A 51 -8.19 -11.17 -2.22
CA THR A 51 -7.09 -11.57 -3.13
C THR A 51 -7.22 -13.03 -3.55
N SER A 52 -7.51 -13.93 -2.61
CA SER A 52 -7.68 -15.36 -2.89
C SER A 52 -8.87 -15.62 -3.82
N VAL A 53 -10.00 -14.93 -3.62
CA VAL A 53 -11.17 -15.03 -4.49
C VAL A 53 -10.85 -14.54 -5.90
N PHE A 54 -10.19 -13.39 -6.05
CA PHE A 54 -9.80 -12.89 -7.37
C PHE A 54 -8.76 -13.79 -8.05
N TYR A 55 -7.83 -14.36 -7.29
CA TYR A 55 -6.86 -15.32 -7.82
C TYR A 55 -7.56 -16.58 -8.34
N LEU A 56 -8.46 -17.18 -7.55
CA LEU A 56 -9.23 -18.36 -7.95
C LEU A 56 -10.13 -18.08 -9.15
N LEU A 57 -10.74 -16.88 -9.21
CA LEU A 57 -11.53 -16.44 -10.34
C LEU A 57 -10.67 -16.28 -11.60
N GLY A 58 -9.53 -15.61 -11.50
CA GLY A 58 -8.60 -15.46 -12.63
C GLY A 58 -8.08 -16.81 -13.11
N ALA A 59 -7.70 -17.69 -12.18
CA ALA A 59 -7.23 -19.03 -12.48
C ALA A 59 -8.32 -19.86 -13.19
N SER A 60 -9.56 -19.88 -12.69
CA SER A 60 -10.64 -20.66 -13.31
C SER A 60 -11.02 -20.16 -14.71
N ILE A 61 -10.90 -18.86 -14.95
CA ILE A 61 -11.19 -18.22 -16.24
C ILE A 61 -10.10 -18.49 -17.29
N LEU A 62 -8.84 -18.45 -16.86
CA LEU A 62 -7.68 -18.61 -17.75
C LEU A 62 -7.29 -20.07 -17.94
N PHE A 63 -7.78 -20.97 -17.08
CA PHE A 63 -7.53 -22.40 -17.19
C PHE A 63 -8.02 -22.96 -18.52
N GLY A 64 -7.10 -23.47 -19.34
CA GLY A 64 -7.40 -24.07 -20.64
C GLY A 64 -7.45 -23.11 -21.84
N LYS A 65 -7.12 -21.82 -21.68
CA LYS A 65 -6.93 -20.91 -22.82
C LYS A 65 -5.50 -20.98 -23.33
N GLU A 66 -5.32 -21.18 -24.64
CA GLU A 66 -4.00 -21.27 -25.29
C GLU A 66 -3.31 -19.90 -25.45
N SER A 67 -4.06 -18.80 -25.35
CA SER A 67 -3.52 -17.43 -25.40
C SER A 67 -3.98 -16.61 -24.20
N LEU A 68 -3.02 -15.98 -23.54
CA LEU A 68 -3.27 -15.05 -22.43
C LEU A 68 -3.56 -13.67 -23.02
N PRO A 69 -4.72 -13.05 -22.76
CA PRO A 69 -4.99 -11.68 -23.18
C PRO A 69 -4.05 -10.71 -22.45
N GLU A 70 -3.46 -9.76 -23.17
CA GLU A 70 -2.58 -8.74 -22.58
C GLU A 70 -3.26 -7.37 -22.50
N GLY A 71 -2.87 -6.57 -21.51
CA GLY A 71 -3.29 -5.17 -21.39
C GLY A 71 -4.81 -4.97 -21.35
N THR A 72 -5.32 -4.17 -22.29
CA THR A 72 -6.76 -3.82 -22.38
C THR A 72 -7.61 -5.04 -22.76
N ASP A 73 -7.07 -6.00 -23.51
CA ASP A 73 -7.80 -7.20 -23.93
C ASP A 73 -8.11 -8.13 -22.76
N LEU A 74 -7.30 -8.09 -21.69
CA LEU A 74 -7.61 -8.78 -20.44
C LEU A 74 -8.85 -8.21 -19.75
N ILE A 75 -8.98 -6.88 -19.75
CA ILE A 75 -10.16 -6.21 -19.16
C ILE A 75 -11.40 -6.55 -19.97
N LEU A 76 -11.30 -6.57 -21.30
CA LEU A 76 -12.40 -6.99 -22.18
C LEU A 76 -12.75 -8.47 -22.01
N ALA A 77 -11.76 -9.35 -21.86
CA ALA A 77 -11.97 -10.77 -21.59
C ALA A 77 -12.67 -10.99 -20.24
N LEU A 78 -12.24 -10.30 -19.18
CA LEU A 78 -12.89 -10.36 -17.86
C LEU A 78 -14.32 -9.80 -17.92
N ALA A 79 -14.53 -8.66 -18.58
CA ALA A 79 -15.86 -8.09 -18.78
C ALA A 79 -16.78 -9.05 -19.55
N SER A 80 -16.25 -9.74 -20.57
CA SER A 80 -17.02 -10.68 -21.41
C SER A 80 -17.65 -11.82 -20.58
N ILE A 81 -16.95 -12.27 -19.53
CA ILE A 81 -17.37 -13.36 -18.64
C ILE A 81 -18.53 -12.93 -17.76
N TYR A 82 -18.46 -11.73 -17.20
CA TYR A 82 -19.57 -11.17 -16.46
C TYR A 82 -20.78 -10.90 -17.37
N THR A 83 -20.57 -10.44 -18.60
CA THR A 83 -21.69 -10.22 -19.54
C THR A 83 -22.34 -11.51 -20.02
N SER A 84 -21.58 -12.59 -20.21
CA SER A 84 -22.13 -13.88 -20.64
C SER A 84 -22.98 -14.56 -19.55
N SER A 85 -22.70 -14.29 -18.27
CA SER A 85 -23.43 -14.90 -17.15
C SER A 85 -24.51 -14.00 -16.54
N LEU A 86 -24.33 -12.67 -16.56
CA LEU A 86 -25.20 -11.70 -15.88
C LEU A 86 -25.95 -10.76 -16.85
N GLY A 87 -25.74 -10.88 -18.17
CA GLY A 87 -26.38 -10.08 -19.21
C GLY A 87 -25.64 -8.78 -19.58
N GLU A 88 -26.10 -8.07 -20.61
CA GLU A 88 -25.44 -6.87 -21.16
C GLU A 88 -25.29 -5.72 -20.14
N GLY A 89 -26.23 -5.60 -19.19
CA GLY A 89 -26.18 -4.59 -18.13
C GLY A 89 -25.02 -4.76 -17.13
N ALA A 90 -24.46 -5.97 -17.01
CA ALA A 90 -23.37 -6.27 -16.08
C ALA A 90 -22.04 -5.59 -16.50
N LYS A 91 -21.85 -5.34 -17.80
CA LYS A 91 -20.67 -4.61 -18.31
C LYS A 91 -20.58 -3.21 -17.73
N VAL A 92 -21.71 -2.51 -17.70
CA VAL A 92 -21.78 -1.12 -17.23
C VAL A 92 -21.46 -1.06 -15.74
N VAL A 93 -22.06 -1.95 -14.94
CA VAL A 93 -21.78 -2.04 -13.50
C VAL A 93 -20.31 -2.37 -13.24
N TYR A 94 -19.74 -3.32 -13.99
CA TYR A 94 -18.32 -3.68 -13.90
C TYR A 94 -17.41 -2.48 -14.22
N LEU A 95 -17.66 -1.76 -15.31
CA LEU A 95 -16.88 -0.58 -15.70
C LEU A 95 -16.98 0.55 -14.67
N ILE A 96 -18.16 0.81 -14.14
CA ILE A 96 -18.37 1.81 -13.07
C ILE A 96 -17.60 1.39 -11.80
N GLY A 97 -17.72 0.13 -11.40
CA GLY A 97 -16.98 -0.40 -10.25
C GLY A 97 -15.47 -0.31 -10.44
N GLY A 98 -14.98 -0.69 -11.62
CA GLY A 98 -13.58 -0.56 -12.00
C GLY A 98 -13.08 0.88 -11.96
N PHE A 99 -13.88 1.83 -12.47
CA PHE A 99 -13.57 3.25 -12.37
C PHE A 99 -13.41 3.71 -10.91
N PHE A 100 -14.37 3.42 -10.04
CA PHE A 100 -14.28 3.81 -8.63
C PHE A 100 -13.10 3.15 -7.91
N ALA A 101 -12.83 1.87 -8.18
CA ALA A 101 -11.69 1.17 -7.61
C ALA A 101 -10.35 1.80 -8.05
N LEU A 102 -10.18 2.06 -9.34
CA LEU A 102 -8.98 2.70 -9.88
C LEU A 102 -8.84 4.15 -9.39
N TYR A 103 -9.91 4.93 -9.45
CA TYR A 103 -9.94 6.31 -8.95
C TYR A 103 -9.54 6.38 -7.48
N SER A 104 -10.10 5.51 -6.63
CA SER A 104 -9.76 5.47 -5.21
C SER A 104 -8.27 5.18 -4.97
N SER A 105 -7.69 4.29 -5.78
CA SER A 105 -6.27 3.93 -5.69
C SER A 105 -5.36 5.09 -6.10
N VAL A 106 -5.67 5.74 -7.23
CA VAL A 106 -4.93 6.92 -7.70
C VAL A 106 -5.04 8.06 -6.71
N PHE A 107 -6.23 8.32 -6.19
CA PHE A 107 -6.48 9.40 -5.23
C PHE A 107 -5.76 9.16 -3.89
N ALA A 108 -5.85 7.94 -3.34
CA ALA A 108 -5.15 7.58 -2.11
C ALA A 108 -3.63 7.66 -2.28
N THR A 109 -3.11 7.23 -3.44
CA THR A 109 -1.70 7.34 -3.78
C THR A 109 -1.28 8.80 -3.85
N LEU A 110 -2.01 9.64 -4.59
CA LEU A 110 -1.71 11.07 -4.67
C LEU A 110 -1.67 11.74 -3.29
N ALA A 111 -2.68 11.47 -2.46
CA ALA A 111 -2.75 11.97 -1.08
C ALA A 111 -1.53 11.54 -0.25
N TYR A 112 -1.05 10.32 -0.42
CA TYR A 112 0.14 9.83 0.27
C TYR A 112 1.43 10.50 -0.22
N TRP A 113 1.69 10.49 -1.53
CA TRP A 113 2.94 11.00 -2.10
C TRP A 113 3.11 12.51 -1.87
N THR A 114 2.01 13.26 -1.91
CA THR A 114 2.01 14.70 -1.63
C THR A 114 2.35 15.05 -0.18
N ARG A 115 2.20 14.13 0.77
CA ARG A 115 2.58 14.31 2.18
C ARG A 115 3.99 13.80 2.47
N LEU A 116 4.37 12.69 1.85
CA LEU A 116 5.66 12.06 2.06
C LEU A 116 6.82 12.96 1.60
N PHE A 117 6.70 13.56 0.42
CA PHE A 117 7.80 14.33 -0.19
C PHE A 117 8.15 15.60 0.58
N PRO A 118 7.18 16.44 1.01
CA PRO A 118 7.47 17.58 1.86
C PRO A 118 8.17 17.19 3.17
N ASP A 119 7.78 16.07 3.80
CA ASP A 119 8.45 15.59 5.01
C ASP A 119 9.90 15.17 4.74
N ILE A 120 10.16 14.52 3.60
CA ILE A 120 11.53 14.22 3.17
C ILE A 120 12.31 15.52 2.95
N PHE A 121 11.76 16.50 2.23
CA PHE A 121 12.42 17.78 1.99
C PHE A 121 12.68 18.55 3.28
N LEU A 122 11.75 18.52 4.23
CA LEU A 122 11.93 19.10 5.57
C LEU A 122 13.06 18.41 6.33
N SER A 123 13.11 17.07 6.29
CA SER A 123 14.18 16.29 6.94
C SER A 123 15.57 16.56 6.34
N LEU A 124 15.63 16.89 5.05
CA LEU A 124 16.83 17.29 4.34
C LEU A 124 17.18 18.79 4.52
N LYS A 125 16.35 19.54 5.27
CA LYS A 125 16.46 21.01 5.44
C LYS A 125 16.38 21.79 4.13
N ALA A 126 15.68 21.25 3.12
CA ALA A 126 15.50 21.91 1.81
C ALA A 126 14.32 22.90 1.81
N ILE A 127 13.39 22.78 2.76
CA ILE A 127 12.21 23.65 2.93
C ILE A 127 11.99 23.95 4.41
N GLU A 128 11.27 25.03 4.70
CA GLU A 128 10.81 25.37 6.05
C GLU A 128 9.43 24.77 6.37
N VAL A 129 9.09 24.67 7.66
CA VAL A 129 7.78 24.17 8.14
C VAL A 129 6.62 24.99 7.58
N THR A 130 6.83 26.29 7.39
CA THR A 130 5.86 27.25 6.82
C THR A 130 5.53 26.93 5.35
N GLU A 131 6.46 26.31 4.62
CA GLU A 131 6.36 26.04 3.18
C GLU A 131 5.69 24.69 2.89
N VAL A 132 5.59 23.79 3.87
CA VAL A 132 5.06 22.42 3.70
C VAL A 132 3.72 22.43 2.98
N ASN A 133 2.76 23.27 3.39
CA ASN A 133 1.44 23.34 2.76
C ASN A 133 1.49 23.79 1.30
N THR A 134 2.42 24.68 0.97
CA THR A 134 2.61 25.15 -0.41
C THR A 134 3.17 24.04 -1.27
N VAL A 135 4.18 23.31 -0.77
CA VAL A 135 4.79 22.18 -1.49
C VAL A 135 3.77 21.05 -1.69
N VAL A 136 2.95 20.72 -0.68
CA VAL A 136 1.84 19.75 -0.82
C VAL A 136 0.92 20.13 -1.98
N ARG A 137 0.50 21.41 -2.05
CA ARG A 137 -0.37 21.90 -3.13
C ARG A 137 0.28 21.80 -4.50
N ILE A 138 1.56 22.18 -4.63
CA ILE A 138 2.31 22.09 -5.89
C ILE A 138 2.40 20.62 -6.34
N LEU A 139 2.80 19.72 -5.43
CA LEU A 139 2.92 18.30 -5.72
C LEU A 139 1.58 17.65 -6.09
N ALA A 140 0.47 18.13 -5.53
CA ALA A 140 -0.86 17.63 -5.85
C ALA A 140 -1.25 17.85 -7.32
N PHE A 141 -0.69 18.88 -7.98
CA PHE A 141 -0.84 19.09 -9.42
C PHE A 141 0.30 18.45 -10.22
N LEU A 142 1.52 18.48 -9.69
CA LEU A 142 2.69 17.97 -10.40
C LEU A 142 2.66 16.45 -10.60
N PHE A 143 2.24 15.68 -9.58
CA PHE A 143 2.20 14.21 -9.69
C PHE A 143 1.20 13.71 -10.75
N PRO A 144 -0.08 14.16 -10.77
CA PRO A 144 -1.01 13.75 -11.81
C PRO A 144 -0.55 14.16 -13.21
N LEU A 145 0.01 15.37 -13.34
CA LEU A 145 0.59 15.82 -14.60
C LEU A 145 1.73 14.90 -15.05
N ALA A 146 2.64 14.55 -14.15
CA ALA A 146 3.73 13.62 -14.43
C ALA A 146 3.21 12.23 -14.83
N TRP A 147 2.17 11.72 -14.20
CA TRP A 147 1.55 10.44 -14.57
C TRP A 147 0.91 10.49 -15.96
N ILE A 148 0.23 11.57 -16.31
CA ILE A 148 -0.35 11.78 -17.66
C ILE A 148 0.77 11.82 -18.72
N VAL A 149 1.84 12.58 -18.46
CA VAL A 149 2.99 12.67 -19.37
C VAL A 149 3.65 11.30 -19.52
N MET A 150 3.92 10.59 -18.43
CA MET A 150 4.51 9.25 -18.45
C MET A 150 3.65 8.25 -19.24
N TYR A 151 2.34 8.29 -19.05
CA TYR A 151 1.41 7.46 -19.82
C TYR A 151 1.49 7.78 -21.31
N TRP A 152 1.50 9.06 -21.67
CA TRP A 152 1.53 9.50 -23.06
C TRP A 152 2.85 9.18 -23.76
N THR A 153 3.99 9.24 -23.05
CA THR A 153 5.32 8.98 -23.64
C THR A 153 5.66 7.50 -23.73
N VAL A 154 5.32 6.69 -22.71
CA VAL A 154 5.78 5.29 -22.64
C VAL A 154 4.83 4.36 -23.40
N GLN A 155 3.51 4.60 -23.35
CA GLN A 155 2.46 3.84 -24.07
C GLN A 155 2.50 2.30 -23.87
N LEU A 156 3.31 1.80 -22.94
CA LEU A 156 3.52 0.39 -22.65
C LEU A 156 3.14 0.12 -21.18
N PRO A 157 1.85 -0.11 -20.88
CA PRO A 157 1.38 -0.26 -19.50
C PRO A 157 2.03 -1.44 -18.78
N GLY A 158 2.34 -2.53 -19.47
CA GLY A 158 3.04 -3.68 -18.87
C GLY A 158 4.41 -3.32 -18.31
N VAL A 159 5.21 -2.56 -19.07
CA VAL A 159 6.55 -2.10 -18.62
C VAL A 159 6.44 -1.17 -17.41
N LEU A 160 5.46 -0.25 -17.42
CA LEU A 160 5.22 0.65 -16.29
C LEU A 160 4.86 -0.11 -15.01
N VAL A 161 4.06 -1.16 -15.12
CA VAL A 161 3.72 -2.05 -13.98
C VAL A 161 4.96 -2.76 -13.45
N LEU A 162 5.83 -3.27 -14.33
CA LEU A 162 7.08 -3.92 -13.92
C LEU A 162 8.04 -2.96 -13.20
N ILE A 163 8.21 -1.75 -13.74
CA ILE A 163 9.02 -0.69 -13.09
C ILE A 163 8.44 -0.35 -11.71
N GLY A 164 7.12 -0.17 -11.62
CA GLY A 164 6.43 0.06 -10.35
C GLY A 164 6.65 -1.07 -9.34
N GLY A 165 6.62 -2.32 -9.81
CA GLY A 165 6.93 -3.51 -8.99
C GLY A 165 8.37 -3.50 -8.46
N LEU A 166 9.35 -3.13 -9.29
CA LEU A 166 10.75 -3.01 -8.87
C LEU A 166 10.95 -1.87 -7.86
N ILE A 167 10.37 -0.69 -8.09
CA ILE A 167 10.44 0.40 -7.12
C ILE A 167 9.78 -0.03 -5.79
N GLY A 168 8.64 -0.72 -5.89
CA GLY A 168 7.93 -1.30 -4.74
C GLY A 168 8.79 -2.29 -3.96
N SER A 169 9.51 -3.19 -4.62
CA SER A 169 10.39 -4.17 -3.98
C SER A 169 11.54 -3.51 -3.22
N ILE A 170 12.12 -2.44 -3.76
CA ILE A 170 13.14 -1.65 -3.06
C ILE A 170 12.53 -0.93 -1.84
N LEU A 171 11.33 -0.35 -1.97
CA LEU A 171 10.62 0.29 -0.86
C LEU A 171 10.26 -0.69 0.27
N LEU A 172 10.07 -1.97 -0.04
CA LEU A 172 9.87 -3.01 0.98
C LEU A 172 11.11 -3.18 1.87
N LEU A 173 12.33 -3.05 1.32
CA LEU A 173 13.57 -3.08 2.12
C LEU A 173 13.65 -1.89 3.09
N VAL A 174 13.23 -0.70 2.65
CA VAL A 174 13.14 0.48 3.52
C VAL A 174 12.12 0.23 4.63
N THR A 175 10.97 -0.35 4.29
CA THR A 175 9.92 -0.70 5.27
C THR A 175 10.42 -1.73 6.30
N LEU A 176 11.22 -2.70 5.85
CA LEU A 176 11.85 -3.70 6.71
C LEU A 176 12.80 -3.05 7.72
N TYR A 177 13.67 -2.14 7.26
CA TYR A 177 14.57 -1.39 8.14
C TYR A 177 13.80 -0.58 9.20
N ILE A 178 12.78 0.18 8.77
CA ILE A 178 11.93 0.96 9.68
C ILE A 178 11.23 0.02 10.69
N GLY A 179 10.72 -1.12 10.23
CA GLY A 179 10.06 -2.11 11.09
C GLY A 179 10.98 -2.68 12.18
N ILE A 180 12.25 -2.97 11.84
CA ILE A 180 13.26 -3.43 12.80
C ILE A 180 13.56 -2.34 13.84
N GLN A 181 13.81 -1.11 13.39
CA GLN A 181 14.07 0.02 14.28
C GLN A 181 12.88 0.29 15.22
N PHE A 182 11.67 0.25 14.69
CA PHE A 182 10.44 0.44 15.46
C PHE A 182 10.26 -0.67 16.50
N ARG A 183 10.53 -1.94 16.15
CA ARG A 183 10.49 -3.06 17.10
C ARG A 183 11.50 -2.87 18.24
N GLN A 184 12.73 -2.47 17.94
CA GLN A 184 13.75 -2.23 18.97
C GLN A 184 13.33 -1.12 19.93
N LYS A 185 12.75 -0.02 19.43
CA LYS A 185 12.22 1.06 20.28
C LYS A 185 11.05 0.57 21.16
N ASN A 186 10.12 -0.19 20.59
CA ASN A 186 8.97 -0.72 21.35
C ASN A 186 9.38 -1.68 22.45
N LEU A 187 10.39 -2.53 22.21
CA LEU A 187 10.91 -3.43 23.24
C LEU A 187 11.50 -2.65 24.42
N LYS A 188 12.21 -1.54 24.18
CA LYS A 188 12.70 -0.66 25.26
C LYS A 188 11.58 0.00 26.05
N LEU A 189 10.43 0.26 25.43
CA LEU A 189 9.24 0.82 26.06
C LEU A 189 8.39 -0.22 26.80
N GLY A 190 8.79 -1.50 26.77
CA GLY A 190 8.03 -2.60 27.40
C GLY A 190 6.85 -3.08 26.57
N PHE A 191 6.77 -2.76 25.29
CA PHE A 191 5.74 -3.24 24.37
C PHE A 191 6.26 -4.39 23.49
N GLY A 192 5.43 -5.43 23.29
CA GLY A 192 5.66 -6.45 22.25
C GLY A 192 6.47 -7.69 22.66
N TYR A 193 6.45 -8.09 23.94
CA TYR A 193 7.19 -9.25 24.46
C TYR A 193 6.62 -10.63 24.09
N SER A 194 5.52 -10.71 23.33
CA SER A 194 4.93 -12.02 22.99
C SER A 194 5.82 -12.82 22.02
N ILE A 195 6.02 -14.11 22.33
CA ILE A 195 6.75 -15.05 21.48
C ILE A 195 6.12 -15.18 20.08
N ILE A 196 4.79 -15.12 20.02
CA ILE A 196 4.01 -15.18 18.78
C ILE A 196 4.35 -13.97 17.91
N SER A 197 4.30 -12.77 18.50
CA SER A 197 4.69 -11.53 17.81
C SER A 197 6.15 -11.56 17.30
N ARG A 198 7.04 -12.24 18.01
CA ARG A 198 8.44 -12.43 17.56
C ARG A 198 8.52 -13.33 16.35
N LEU A 199 7.84 -14.48 16.38
CA LEU A 199 7.84 -15.43 15.26
C LEU A 199 7.26 -14.81 13.99
N PHE A 200 6.05 -14.24 14.07
CA PHE A 200 5.40 -13.61 12.92
C PHE A 200 6.23 -12.45 12.34
N PHE A 201 6.91 -11.68 13.19
CA PHE A 201 7.78 -10.62 12.73
C PHE A 201 8.96 -11.15 11.91
N TRP A 202 9.66 -12.19 12.38
CA TRP A 202 10.79 -12.75 11.64
C TRP A 202 10.37 -13.50 10.38
N ILE A 203 9.22 -14.16 10.39
CA ILE A 203 8.61 -14.73 9.18
C ILE A 203 8.36 -13.62 8.16
N SER A 204 7.73 -12.51 8.57
CA SER A 204 7.49 -11.36 7.70
C SER A 204 8.78 -10.76 7.14
N VAL A 205 9.82 -10.64 7.98
CA VAL A 205 11.16 -10.19 7.54
C VAL A 205 11.72 -11.11 6.46
N GLY A 206 11.67 -12.43 6.67
CA GLY A 206 12.11 -13.42 5.70
C GLY A 206 11.33 -13.34 4.38
N SER A 207 10.00 -13.25 4.45
CA SER A 207 9.12 -13.12 3.28
C SER A 207 9.42 -11.85 2.48
N ILE A 208 9.57 -10.70 3.16
CA ILE A 208 9.87 -9.43 2.50
C ILE A 208 11.23 -9.50 1.80
N LEU A 209 12.26 -10.02 2.48
CA LEU A 209 13.58 -10.18 1.88
C LEU A 209 13.53 -11.10 0.66
N GLY A 210 12.84 -12.25 0.77
CA GLY A 210 12.67 -13.20 -0.33
C GLY A 210 12.02 -12.56 -1.56
N VAL A 211 10.89 -11.86 -1.36
CA VAL A 211 10.18 -11.17 -2.45
C VAL A 211 11.02 -10.03 -3.03
N SER A 212 11.73 -9.28 -2.20
CA SER A 212 12.56 -8.16 -2.66
C SER A 212 13.74 -8.65 -3.50
N ILE A 213 14.42 -9.71 -3.06
CA ILE A 213 15.53 -10.34 -3.81
C ILE A 213 15.01 -10.92 -5.12
N TYR A 214 13.89 -11.66 -5.08
CA TYR A 214 13.28 -12.23 -6.27
C TYR A 214 12.91 -11.14 -7.30
N GLY A 215 12.27 -10.06 -6.86
CA GLY A 215 11.90 -8.95 -7.73
C GLY A 215 13.10 -8.25 -8.36
N ILE A 216 14.22 -8.15 -7.65
CA ILE A 216 15.47 -7.61 -8.21
C ILE A 216 16.04 -8.58 -9.25
N ILE A 217 16.15 -9.87 -8.94
CA ILE A 217 16.71 -10.88 -9.86
C ILE A 217 15.91 -10.97 -11.16
N GLN A 218 14.57 -10.89 -11.09
CA GLN A 218 13.70 -10.98 -12.27
C GLN A 218 13.95 -9.86 -13.29
N VAL A 219 14.51 -8.72 -12.87
CA VAL A 219 14.83 -7.64 -13.83
C VAL A 219 16.10 -7.92 -14.64
N TRP A 220 16.93 -8.86 -14.19
CA TRP A 220 18.16 -9.25 -14.87
C TRP A 220 18.03 -10.52 -15.72
N ASN A 221 16.88 -11.20 -15.70
CA ASN A 221 16.55 -12.38 -16.51
C ASN A 221 15.49 -12.03 -17.56
#